data_AF-A0A4Q0YLB9-F1
#
_entry.id   AF-A0A4Q0YLB9-F1
#
_cell.length_a   1.000
_cell.length_b   1.000
_cell.length_c   1.000
_cell.angle_alpha   90.00
_cell.angle_beta   90.00
_cell.angle_gamma   90.00
#
_symmetry.space_group_name_H-M   'P 1'
#
loop_
_entity.id
_entity.type
_entity.pdbx_description
1 polymer ?
#
loop_
_entity_poly.entity_id
_entity_poly.type
_entity_poly.pdbx_seq_one_letter_code
_entity_poly.pdbx_strand_id
1 'polypeptide(L)'
;MVYKLILSLLLVTTTLLADFNFNDMKTLKAEFTQTIKNEAGKVIKYTGVIYIKDNKKVLWQYLTPIKKNVYVLDKEVIIDEPELEQAIYTHLDKNIDITTLLSNAVKVSADLYKTKLYDVEYFLEIKNQKINKISFKDGLSNSIEIDFKNVDTKDELDDTLFVFLPSNSYDIIEKY
;
A
#
# COMPACT_ATOMS: atom_id res chain seq x y z
N MET A 1 9.92 -17.33 65.22
CA MET A 1 8.66 -16.59 65.02
C MET A 1 9.05 -15.11 64.99
N VAL A 2 8.91 -14.31 63.94
CA VAL A 2 7.95 -14.26 62.83
C VAL A 2 8.66 -13.58 61.62
N TYR A 3 8.25 -13.96 60.42
CA TYR A 3 8.73 -13.54 59.11
C TYR A 3 8.85 -12.01 58.92
N LYS A 4 9.98 -11.55 58.37
CA LYS A 4 10.04 -10.26 57.65
C LYS A 4 9.57 -10.51 56.21
N LEU A 5 8.31 -10.21 55.93
CA LEU A 5 7.74 -10.16 54.58
C LEU A 5 8.30 -8.92 53.86
N ILE A 6 9.13 -9.14 52.84
CA ILE A 6 9.50 -8.12 51.85
C ILE A 6 8.36 -8.08 50.84
N LEU A 7 7.61 -6.98 50.83
CA LEU A 7 6.58 -6.73 49.83
C LEU A 7 7.27 -6.25 48.54
N SER A 8 7.57 -7.16 47.62
CA SER A 8 8.03 -6.80 46.28
C SER A 8 6.85 -6.24 45.49
N LEU A 9 6.84 -4.93 45.27
CA LEU A 9 5.89 -4.26 44.39
C LEU A 9 6.17 -4.70 42.95
N LEU A 10 5.42 -5.70 42.46
CA LEU A 10 5.47 -6.14 41.06
C LEU A 10 4.75 -5.07 40.22
N LEU A 11 5.49 -4.08 39.73
CA LEU A 11 4.98 -3.12 38.76
C LEU A 11 4.85 -3.83 37.41
N VAL A 12 3.70 -4.49 37.19
CA VAL A 12 3.34 -5.02 35.88
C VAL A 12 3.01 -3.83 35.00
N THR A 13 4.01 -3.32 34.28
CA THR A 13 3.79 -2.37 33.20
C THR A 13 3.11 -3.14 32.07
N THR A 14 1.78 -3.06 32.01
CA THR A 14 1.06 -3.47 30.80
C THR A 14 1.48 -2.50 29.71
N THR A 15 2.40 -2.91 28.85
CA THR A 15 2.64 -2.19 27.60
C THR A 15 1.33 -2.26 26.82
N LEU A 16 0.61 -1.14 26.78
CA LEU A 16 -0.48 -0.95 25.83
C LEU A 16 0.17 -1.10 24.45
N LEU A 17 0.03 -2.28 23.85
CA LEU A 17 0.30 -2.46 22.44
C LEU A 17 -0.80 -1.68 21.74
N ALA A 18 -0.49 -0.45 21.34
CA ALA A 18 -1.34 0.27 20.42
C ALA A 18 -1.42 -0.59 19.15
N ASP A 19 -2.60 -1.15 18.88
CA ASP A 19 -2.84 -1.79 17.61
C ASP A 19 -2.71 -0.73 16.53
N PHE A 20 -1.91 -1.03 15.51
CA PHE A 20 -1.69 -0.12 14.40
C PHE A 20 -2.98 -0.02 13.58
N ASN A 21 -3.66 1.12 13.68
CA ASN A 21 -4.93 1.35 13.01
C ASN A 21 -4.72 2.21 11.75
N PHE A 22 -4.85 1.60 10.58
CA PHE A 22 -4.80 2.33 9.31
C PHE A 22 -6.02 3.23 9.08
N ASN A 23 -7.14 3.01 9.79
CA ASN A 23 -8.37 3.79 9.58
C ASN A 23 -8.21 5.28 9.91
N ASP A 24 -7.25 5.64 10.77
CA ASP A 24 -7.00 7.02 11.18
C ASP A 24 -5.99 7.76 10.28
N MET A 25 -5.43 7.07 9.28
CA MET A 25 -4.43 7.62 8.36
C MET A 25 -5.10 8.52 7.32
N LYS A 26 -4.81 9.82 7.36
CA LYS A 26 -5.29 10.77 6.35
C LYS A 26 -4.44 10.77 5.09
N THR A 27 -3.14 10.60 5.25
CA THR A 27 -2.19 10.64 4.14
C THR A 27 -1.14 9.55 4.29
N LEU A 28 -0.62 9.08 3.15
CA LEU A 28 0.58 8.25 3.08
C LEU A 28 1.40 8.68 1.88
N LYS A 29 2.70 8.84 2.09
CA LYS A 29 3.72 8.97 1.05
C LYS A 29 4.80 7.95 1.31
N ALA A 30 5.17 7.18 0.30
CA ALA A 30 6.28 6.22 0.44
C ALA A 30 6.97 5.99 -0.89
N GLU A 31 8.26 5.75 -0.85
CA GLU A 31 8.96 5.11 -1.96
C GLU A 31 8.63 3.61 -1.95
N PHE A 32 8.49 3.00 -3.12
CA PHE A 32 8.30 1.57 -3.23
C PHE A 32 9.31 0.91 -4.17
N THR A 33 9.58 -0.36 -3.89
CA THR A 33 10.24 -1.29 -4.79
C THR A 33 9.33 -2.50 -4.96
N GLN A 34 8.82 -2.72 -6.16
CA GLN A 34 7.99 -3.87 -6.48
C GLN A 34 8.83 -4.91 -7.23
N THR A 35 8.83 -6.15 -6.75
CA THR A 35 9.48 -7.29 -7.37
C THR A 35 8.43 -8.29 -7.80
N ILE A 36 8.39 -8.60 -9.10
CA ILE A 36 7.51 -9.60 -9.70
C ILE A 36 8.38 -10.79 -10.08
N LYS A 37 8.09 -11.97 -9.52
CA LYS A 37 8.77 -13.22 -9.85
C LYS A 37 7.77 -14.23 -10.41
N ASN A 38 7.99 -14.68 -11.64
CA ASN A 38 7.15 -15.71 -12.24
C ASN A 38 7.57 -17.13 -11.79
N GLU A 39 6.78 -18.14 -12.16
CA GLU A 39 7.04 -19.54 -11.80
C GLU A 39 8.36 -20.08 -12.37
N ALA A 40 8.79 -19.56 -13.53
CA ALA A 40 10.08 -19.89 -14.15
C ALA A 40 11.27 -19.20 -13.45
N GLY A 41 11.04 -18.40 -12.41
CA GLY A 41 12.06 -17.68 -11.65
C GLY A 41 12.57 -16.39 -12.30
N LYS A 42 11.98 -15.95 -13.43
CA LYS A 42 12.27 -14.65 -14.04
C LYS A 42 11.75 -13.55 -13.13
N VAL A 43 12.59 -12.54 -12.90
CA VAL A 43 12.29 -11.40 -12.02
C VAL A 43 12.21 -10.11 -12.84
N ILE A 44 11.20 -9.31 -12.56
CA ILE A 44 11.09 -7.92 -13.01
C ILE A 44 10.96 -7.04 -11.77
N LYS A 45 11.66 -5.90 -11.78
CA LYS A 45 11.67 -4.96 -10.67
C LYS A 45 11.22 -3.59 -11.13
N TYR A 46 10.33 -2.99 -10.35
CA TYR A 46 9.86 -1.62 -10.52
C TYR A 46 10.20 -0.79 -9.29
N THR A 47 10.43 0.50 -9.48
CA THR A 47 10.57 1.45 -8.38
C THR A 47 9.69 2.66 -8.61
N GLY A 48 9.30 3.31 -7.53
CA GLY A 48 8.45 4.48 -7.65
C GLY A 48 8.06 5.11 -6.33
N VAL A 49 7.03 5.94 -6.38
CA VAL A 49 6.46 6.62 -5.21
C VAL A 49 4.95 6.42 -5.20
N ILE A 50 4.40 6.13 -4.03
CA ILE A 50 2.97 6.04 -3.79
C ILE A 50 2.54 7.23 -2.93
N TYR A 51 1.38 7.79 -3.28
CA TYR A 51 0.67 8.81 -2.52
C TYR A 51 -0.77 8.33 -2.27
N ILE A 52 -1.23 8.44 -1.03
CA ILE A 52 -2.60 8.14 -0.63
C ILE A 52 -3.13 9.34 0.15
N LYS A 53 -4.35 9.78 -0.15
CA LYS A 53 -5.05 10.83 0.59
C LYS A 53 -6.52 10.47 0.82
N ASP A 54 -6.98 10.71 2.05
CA ASP A 54 -8.36 10.53 2.52
C ASP A 54 -8.98 9.18 2.17
N ASN A 55 -8.15 8.14 2.08
CA ASN A 55 -8.52 6.76 1.72
C ASN A 55 -9.24 6.60 0.36
N LYS A 56 -9.23 7.63 -0.49
CA LYS A 56 -10.00 7.69 -1.74
C LYS A 56 -9.21 8.12 -2.95
N LYS A 57 -8.10 8.83 -2.73
CA LYS A 57 -7.20 9.28 -3.79
C LYS A 57 -5.89 8.53 -3.65
N VAL A 58 -5.53 7.78 -4.68
CA VAL A 58 -4.24 7.11 -4.77
C VAL A 58 -3.55 7.55 -6.05
N LEU A 59 -2.27 7.87 -5.93
CA LEU A 59 -1.38 8.01 -7.07
C LEU A 59 -0.22 7.05 -6.89
N TRP A 60 -0.10 6.09 -7.80
CA TRP A 60 1.01 5.15 -7.88
C TRP A 60 1.90 5.51 -9.07
N GLN A 61 3.06 6.11 -8.80
CA GLN A 61 4.00 6.55 -9.83
C GLN A 61 5.11 5.54 -10.00
N TYR A 62 5.14 4.84 -11.13
CA TYR A 62 6.28 4.04 -11.56
C TYR A 62 7.33 4.95 -12.21
N LEU A 63 8.54 4.93 -11.66
CA LEU A 63 9.69 5.69 -12.15
C LEU A 63 10.66 4.84 -12.97
N THR A 64 10.81 3.56 -12.61
CA THR A 64 11.64 2.61 -13.37
C THR A 64 10.95 1.24 -13.49
N PRO A 65 11.22 0.48 -14.57
CA PRO A 65 12.05 0.83 -15.73
C PRO A 65 11.34 1.70 -16.78
N ILE A 66 10.01 1.76 -16.73
CA ILE A 66 9.17 2.52 -17.67
C ILE A 66 8.31 3.47 -16.84
N LYS A 67 8.22 4.73 -17.26
CA LYS A 67 7.42 5.72 -16.53
C LYS A 67 5.94 5.46 -16.77
N LYS A 68 5.17 5.38 -15.68
CA LYS A 68 3.72 5.19 -15.70
C LYS A 68 3.11 5.73 -14.43
N ASN A 69 1.94 6.34 -14.51
CA ASN A 69 1.17 6.76 -13.35
C ASN A 69 -0.16 6.04 -13.32
N VAL A 70 -0.58 5.59 -12.13
CA VAL A 70 -1.91 5.03 -11.91
C VAL A 70 -2.61 5.88 -10.88
N TYR A 71 -3.64 6.59 -11.31
CA TYR A 71 -4.54 7.33 -10.45
C TYR A 71 -5.73 6.43 -10.10
N VAL A 72 -6.06 6.32 -8.81
CA VAL A 72 -7.31 5.71 -8.35
C VAL A 72 -8.08 6.79 -7.61
N LEU A 73 -9.19 7.22 -8.19
CA LEU A 73 -10.04 8.29 -7.69
C LEU A 73 -11.42 7.68 -7.40
N ASP A 74 -11.62 7.20 -6.18
CA ASP A 74 -12.77 6.40 -5.77
C ASP A 74 -12.96 5.12 -6.62
N LYS A 75 -13.78 5.19 -7.69
CA LYS A 75 -14.05 4.07 -8.63
C LYS A 75 -13.38 4.22 -9.98
N GLU A 76 -12.88 5.41 -10.28
CA GLU A 76 -12.22 5.70 -11.54
C GLU A 76 -10.73 5.40 -11.43
N VAL A 77 -10.21 4.73 -12.46
CA VAL A 77 -8.79 4.45 -12.59
C VAL A 77 -8.30 5.05 -13.89
N ILE A 78 -7.26 5.87 -13.78
CA ILE A 78 -6.59 6.47 -14.92
C ILE A 78 -5.17 5.91 -14.95
N ILE A 79 -4.84 5.22 -16.03
CA ILE A 79 -3.50 4.72 -16.30
C ILE A 79 -2.87 5.64 -17.33
N ASP A 80 -1.89 6.42 -16.92
CA ASP A 80 -1.10 7.31 -17.74
C ASP A 80 0.22 6.63 -18.11
N GLU A 81 0.48 6.48 -19.41
CA GLU A 81 1.68 5.88 -19.99
C GLU A 81 2.38 6.91 -20.88
N PRO A 82 3.17 7.84 -20.31
CA PRO A 82 3.70 8.98 -21.05
C PRO A 82 4.59 8.62 -22.24
N GLU A 83 5.31 7.50 -22.18
CA GLU A 83 6.19 7.04 -23.26
C GLU A 83 5.39 6.55 -24.49
N LEU A 84 4.14 6.16 -24.29
CA LEU A 84 3.21 5.78 -25.36
C LEU A 84 2.31 6.93 -25.79
N GLU A 85 2.42 8.10 -25.14
CA GLU A 85 1.47 9.20 -25.26
C GLU A 85 0.02 8.72 -25.14
N GLN A 86 -0.25 7.94 -24.10
CA GLN A 86 -1.54 7.26 -23.95
C GLN A 86 -2.07 7.37 -22.52
N ALA A 87 -3.39 7.57 -22.40
CA ALA A 87 -4.11 7.42 -21.14
C ALA A 87 -5.27 6.43 -21.30
N ILE A 88 -5.41 5.54 -20.32
CA ILE A 88 -6.48 4.55 -20.26
C ILE A 88 -7.38 4.88 -19.07
N TYR A 89 -8.65 5.15 -19.33
CA TYR A 89 -9.69 5.31 -18.33
C TYR A 89 -10.42 3.97 -18.19
N THR A 90 -10.50 3.48 -16.96
CA THR A 90 -11.22 2.25 -16.63
C THR A 90 -11.90 2.40 -15.29
N HIS A 91 -12.88 1.55 -15.01
CA HIS A 91 -13.52 1.49 -13.71
C HIS A 91 -13.11 0.24 -12.94
N LEU A 92 -13.18 0.35 -11.62
CA LEU A 92 -13.11 -0.80 -10.74
C LEU A 92 -14.52 -1.33 -10.52
N ASP A 93 -14.75 -2.61 -10.84
CA ASP A 93 -16.03 -3.30 -10.57
C ASP A 93 -16.42 -3.20 -9.08
N LYS A 94 -15.41 -3.10 -8.22
CA LYS A 94 -15.51 -2.93 -6.77
C LYS A 94 -14.38 -2.00 -6.33
N ASN A 95 -14.65 -1.05 -5.43
CA ASN A 95 -13.64 -0.11 -4.92
C ASN A 95 -12.39 -0.89 -4.47
N ILE A 96 -11.25 -0.73 -5.16
CA ILE A 96 -9.95 -1.16 -4.63
C ILE A 96 -9.59 -0.12 -3.61
N ASP A 97 -10.07 -0.36 -2.41
CA ASP A 97 -9.67 0.44 -1.29
C ASP A 97 -8.40 -0.22 -0.72
N ILE A 98 -7.23 0.29 -1.15
CA ILE A 98 -5.93 -0.07 -0.54
C ILE A 98 -6.01 0.11 0.99
N THR A 99 -6.85 1.02 1.47
CA THR A 99 -7.05 1.22 2.91
C THR A 99 -7.96 0.15 3.51
N THR A 100 -8.88 -0.44 2.75
CA THR A 100 -9.60 -1.66 3.14
C THR A 100 -8.63 -2.85 3.25
N LEU A 101 -7.66 -2.99 2.36
CA LEU A 101 -6.60 -4.01 2.47
C LEU A 101 -5.79 -3.84 3.77
N LEU A 102 -5.44 -2.60 4.08
CA LEU A 102 -4.65 -2.29 5.27
C LEU A 102 -5.47 -2.40 6.57
N SER A 103 -6.75 -2.02 6.55
CA SER A 103 -7.63 -1.96 7.73
C SER A 103 -8.23 -3.31 8.11
N ASN A 104 -8.40 -4.22 7.15
CA ASN A 104 -8.87 -5.59 7.40
C ASN A 104 -7.73 -6.59 7.66
N ALA A 105 -6.50 -6.11 7.86
CA ALA A 105 -5.36 -6.97 8.09
C ALA A 105 -5.38 -7.53 9.53
N VAL A 106 -5.46 -8.84 9.65
CA VAL A 106 -5.46 -9.54 10.94
C VAL A 106 -4.02 -9.91 11.29
N LYS A 107 -3.61 -9.61 12.53
CA LYS A 107 -2.27 -9.95 13.02
C LYS A 107 -2.08 -11.47 13.11
N VAL A 108 -1.01 -11.97 12.50
CA VAL A 108 -0.62 -13.39 12.50
C VAL A 108 0.57 -13.64 13.42
N SER A 109 1.53 -12.73 13.44
CA SER A 109 2.69 -12.76 14.35
C SER A 109 3.16 -11.33 14.66
N ALA A 110 4.32 -11.16 15.31
CA ALA A 110 4.79 -9.87 15.85
C ALA A 110 4.67 -8.71 14.84
N ASP A 111 5.19 -8.90 13.63
CA ASP A 111 5.22 -7.89 12.56
C ASP A 111 4.45 -8.34 11.30
N LEU A 112 3.78 -9.49 11.34
CA LEU A 112 3.11 -10.07 10.17
C LEU A 112 1.60 -10.02 10.33
N TYR A 113 0.94 -9.49 9.32
CA TYR A 113 -0.51 -9.40 9.21
C TYR A 113 -0.95 -10.05 7.90
N LYS A 114 -2.20 -10.47 7.85
CA LYS A 114 -2.79 -11.14 6.70
C LYS A 114 -4.19 -10.62 6.44
N THR A 115 -4.53 -10.42 5.18
CA THR A 115 -5.89 -10.11 4.74
C THR A 115 -6.23 -10.84 3.45
N LYS A 116 -7.50 -10.79 3.06
CA LYS A 116 -8.00 -11.38 1.82
C LYS A 116 -8.83 -10.33 1.06
N LEU A 117 -8.49 -10.12 -0.21
CA LEU A 117 -9.20 -9.22 -1.12
C LEU A 117 -9.37 -9.90 -2.47
N TYR A 118 -10.61 -9.97 -2.98
CA TYR A 118 -10.95 -10.60 -4.28
C TYR A 118 -10.33 -11.99 -4.49
N ASP A 119 -10.43 -12.84 -3.46
CA ASP A 119 -9.85 -14.19 -3.45
C ASP A 119 -8.33 -14.29 -3.47
N VAL A 120 -7.63 -13.16 -3.43
CA VAL A 120 -6.20 -13.07 -3.25
C VAL A 120 -5.86 -12.86 -1.78
N GLU A 121 -4.92 -13.66 -1.29
CA GLU A 121 -4.38 -13.54 0.06
C GLU A 121 -3.15 -12.62 0.06
N TYR A 122 -3.18 -11.64 0.95
CA TYR A 122 -2.13 -10.64 1.11
C TYR A 122 -1.48 -10.81 2.47
N PHE A 123 -0.16 -10.67 2.49
CA PHE A 123 0.65 -10.60 3.69
C PHE A 123 1.25 -9.21 3.80
N LEU A 124 1.15 -8.62 4.99
CA LEU A 124 1.65 -7.29 5.27
C LEU A 124 2.69 -7.40 6.38
N GLU A 125 3.86 -6.84 6.16
CA GLU A 125 4.88 -6.67 7.19
C GLU A 125 4.81 -5.24 7.73
N ILE A 126 4.50 -5.09 9.01
CA ILE A 126 4.34 -3.80 9.68
C ILE A 126 5.35 -3.73 10.80
N LYS A 127 6.27 -2.78 10.72
CA LYS A 127 7.36 -2.56 11.67
C LYS A 127 7.31 -1.15 12.21
N ASN A 128 7.47 -0.99 13.52
CA ASN A 128 7.44 0.32 14.17
C ASN A 128 6.20 1.16 13.77
N GLN A 129 5.03 0.53 13.66
CA GLN A 129 3.78 1.19 13.25
C GLN A 129 3.88 1.83 11.84
N LYS A 130 4.62 1.20 10.92
CA LYS A 130 4.68 1.60 9.52
C LYS A 130 4.65 0.37 8.63
N ILE A 131 3.94 0.48 7.51
CA ILE A 131 3.98 -0.56 6.47
C ILE A 131 5.40 -0.67 5.93
N ASN A 132 5.95 -1.88 5.93
CA ASN A 132 7.30 -2.16 5.42
C ASN A 132 7.24 -2.98 4.13
N LYS A 133 6.34 -3.97 4.07
CA LYS A 133 6.18 -4.84 2.90
C LYS A 133 4.74 -5.27 2.68
N ILE A 134 4.34 -5.43 1.42
CA ILE A 134 3.16 -6.20 1.02
C ILE A 134 3.61 -7.34 0.11
N SER A 135 3.07 -8.54 0.30
CA SER A 135 3.30 -9.67 -0.62
C SER A 135 2.03 -10.46 -0.89
N PHE A 136 1.91 -10.94 -2.13
CA PHE A 136 0.77 -11.73 -2.62
C PHE A 136 1.13 -12.51 -3.88
N LYS A 137 0.24 -13.39 -4.33
CA LYS A 137 0.30 -14.00 -5.66
C LYS A 137 -0.77 -13.41 -6.56
N ASP A 138 -0.41 -13.04 -7.78
CA ASP A 138 -1.39 -12.57 -8.78
C ASP A 138 -2.15 -13.75 -9.42
N GLY A 139 -3.11 -13.43 -10.30
CA GLY A 139 -3.94 -14.42 -11.00
C GLY A 139 -3.18 -15.34 -11.97
N LEU A 140 -1.90 -15.05 -12.24
CA LEU A 140 -1.00 -15.86 -13.07
C LEU A 140 0.04 -16.60 -12.22
N SER A 141 -0.19 -16.71 -10.90
CA SER A 141 0.71 -17.33 -9.93
C SER A 141 2.07 -16.63 -9.78
N ASN A 142 2.24 -15.41 -10.29
CA ASN A 142 3.46 -14.64 -10.04
C ASN A 142 3.49 -14.22 -8.58
N SER A 143 4.67 -14.32 -7.95
CA SER A 143 4.90 -13.80 -6.61
C SER A 143 5.23 -12.31 -6.71
N ILE A 144 4.45 -11.49 -6.01
CA ILE A 144 4.62 -10.04 -5.95
C ILE A 144 5.08 -9.68 -4.55
N GLU A 145 6.18 -8.93 -4.45
CA GLU A 145 6.62 -8.26 -3.22
C GLU A 145 6.74 -6.77 -3.46
N ILE A 146 6.23 -5.95 -2.54
CA ILE A 146 6.32 -4.49 -2.58
C ILE A 146 6.96 -4.04 -1.27
N ASP A 147 8.23 -3.63 -1.32
CA ASP A 147 8.96 -3.05 -0.20
C ASP A 147 8.76 -1.54 -0.17
N PHE A 148 8.39 -1.00 0.99
CA PHE A 148 8.21 0.44 1.20
C PHE A 148 9.39 1.05 1.94
N LYS A 149 9.75 2.27 1.57
CA LYS A 149 10.78 3.08 2.21
C LYS A 149 10.29 4.50 2.40
N ASN A 150 10.90 5.21 3.34
CA ASN A 150 10.62 6.62 3.61
C ASN A 150 9.11 6.88 3.82
N VAL A 151 8.43 5.96 4.53
CA VAL A 151 6.99 6.04 4.78
C VAL A 151 6.69 7.22 5.70
N ASP A 152 5.98 8.20 5.17
CA ASP A 152 5.45 9.36 5.87
C ASP A 152 3.93 9.32 5.85
N THR A 153 3.32 9.59 7.00
CA THR A 153 1.87 9.60 7.21
C THR A 153 1.38 10.87 7.91
N LYS A 154 2.26 11.88 8.04
CA LYS A 154 1.98 13.14 8.73
C LYS A 154 1.94 14.32 7.78
N ASP A 155 2.62 14.19 6.63
CA ASP A 155 2.66 15.23 5.61
C ASP A 155 1.27 15.46 5.00
N GLU A 156 0.89 16.74 4.87
CA GLU A 156 -0.23 17.12 4.03
C GLU A 156 0.14 16.91 2.55
N LEU A 157 -0.80 16.36 1.78
CA LEU A 157 -0.65 16.17 0.34
C LEU A 157 -1.53 17.16 -0.41
N ASP A 158 -0.92 17.88 -1.35
CA ASP A 158 -1.61 18.80 -2.25
C ASP A 158 -2.60 18.02 -3.13
N ASP A 159 -3.83 18.53 -3.27
CA ASP A 159 -4.85 17.90 -4.09
C ASP A 159 -4.50 17.87 -5.59
N THR A 160 -3.64 18.79 -6.04
CA THR A 160 -3.16 18.83 -7.43
C THR A 160 -2.35 17.60 -7.81
N LEU A 161 -1.77 16.87 -6.85
CA LEU A 161 -1.07 15.59 -7.10
C LEU A 161 -2.01 14.54 -7.69
N PHE A 162 -3.31 14.63 -7.40
CA PHE A 162 -4.31 13.64 -7.81
C PHE A 162 -5.12 14.10 -9.03
N VAL A 163 -4.68 15.17 -9.71
CA VAL A 163 -5.31 15.68 -10.93
C VAL A 163 -4.49 15.22 -12.13
N PHE A 164 -5.11 14.40 -12.98
CA PHE A 164 -4.51 14.03 -14.26
C PHE A 164 -4.88 15.05 -15.35
N LEU A 165 -3.87 15.58 -16.04
CA LEU A 165 -4.01 16.50 -17.17
C LEU A 165 -3.25 15.93 -18.37
N PRO A 166 -3.91 15.24 -19.32
CA PRO A 166 -3.23 14.67 -20.47
C PRO A 166 -2.73 15.77 -21.43
N SER A 167 -1.67 15.47 -22.17
CA SER A 167 -1.28 16.29 -23.33
C SER A 167 -2.35 16.19 -24.42
N ASN A 168 -2.52 17.24 -25.22
CA ASN A 168 -3.43 17.25 -26.36
C ASN A 168 -3.09 16.18 -27.43
N SER A 169 -1.87 15.64 -27.41
CA SER A 169 -1.42 14.59 -28.33
C SER A 169 -1.78 13.17 -27.86
N TYR A 170 -2.29 13.02 -26.63
CA TYR A 170 -2.50 11.69 -26.06
C TYR A 170 -3.63 10.93 -26.75
N ASP A 171 -3.39 9.65 -26.99
CA ASP A 171 -4.45 8.69 -27.27
C ASP A 171 -5.21 8.39 -25.98
N ILE A 172 -6.54 8.55 -26.02
CA ILE A 172 -7.42 8.36 -24.87
C ILE A 172 -8.26 7.11 -25.13
N ILE A 173 -8.04 6.09 -24.30
CA ILE A 173 -8.79 4.82 -24.37
C ILE A 173 -9.74 4.73 -23.18
N GLU A 174 -11.01 4.49 -23.45
CA GLU A 174 -12.03 4.21 -22.44
C GLU A 174 -12.37 2.72 -22.42
N LYS A 175 -12.26 2.10 -21.24
CA LYS A 175 -12.59 0.70 -21.02
C LYS A 175 -13.71 0.59 -19.99
N TYR A 176 -14.88 0.21 -20.49
CA TYR A 176 -16.10 -0.01 -19.72
C TYR A 176 -16.21 -1.45 -19.20
#